data_AF-A0A2R6D6M0-F1
#
_entry.id   AF-A0A2R6D6M0-F1
#
_cell.length_a   1.000
_cell.length_b   1.000
_cell.length_c   1.000
_cell.angle_alpha   90.00
_cell.angle_beta   90.00
_cell.angle_gamma   90.00
#
_symmetry.space_group_name_H-M   'P 1'
#
loop_
_entity.id
_entity.type
_entity.pdbx_description
1 polymer ?
#
loop_
_entity_poly.entity_id
_entity_poly.type
_entity_poly.pdbx_seq_one_letter_code
_entity_poly.pdbx_strand_id
1 'polypeptide(L)'
;DSRRYDRSTLRAGAKRTGLIGSKLAGVVVVALATALFVFADRGAGVRGRQPYLDGDGGQVTLGEVLNQPGTFPAFVDDTLTGAYEGYADWFAKSSERTLDTYLEFVEGFLGVLSTNATVLIAFAVLGVALERYGRDEPRWLVMFMTYCGVASLMGYPLGTDIQGAWAWVATHVVVPLAVPAAVGVAWLYREAMAARVDGDDLAAAVFAVVLLLAALQVGVTAADDVYRNPTADDNELVQYAQPHEDLDPVVETLDRAAAGGAPPAVLYYGPSGDAYDTNEALVSKRSGTAFWDVRPNCSVWSNSQPMNWYFAVADATVDCERSATDLRSAVENDPPPVIFAVPDDPTVPEGTIEASYEKEVYYTRTIGRELVVYTHESWT
;
A
#
# COMPACT_ATOMS: atom_id res chain seq x y z
N ASP A 1 -49.43 3.16 46.28
CA ASP A 1 -48.31 3.58 45.41
C ASP A 1 -47.43 2.49 44.82
N SER A 2 -47.31 1.29 45.40
CA SER A 2 -46.40 0.23 44.89
C SER A 2 -46.63 -0.19 43.43
N ARG A 3 -47.88 -0.34 42.98
CA ARG A 3 -48.21 -0.73 41.59
C ARG A 3 -47.88 0.34 40.53
N ARG A 4 -47.76 1.61 40.92
CA ARG A 4 -47.39 2.72 40.00
C ARG A 4 -45.87 2.78 39.82
N TYR A 5 -45.13 2.55 40.90
CA TYR A 5 -43.67 2.47 40.91
C TYR A 5 -43.16 1.31 40.04
N ASP A 6 -43.75 0.12 40.20
CA ASP A 6 -43.38 -1.11 39.46
C ASP A 6 -43.62 -1.02 37.93
N ARG A 7 -44.70 -0.33 37.52
CA ARG A 7 -44.96 -0.07 36.09
C ARG A 7 -43.99 0.95 35.48
N SER A 8 -43.47 1.89 36.27
CA SER A 8 -42.50 2.88 35.81
C SER A 8 -41.11 2.30 35.62
N THR A 9 -40.67 1.41 36.52
CA THR A 9 -39.39 0.69 36.43
C THR A 9 -39.38 -0.31 35.28
N LEU A 10 -40.46 -1.07 35.07
CA LEU A 10 -40.60 -1.99 33.94
C LEU A 10 -40.61 -1.25 32.58
N ARG A 11 -41.30 -0.10 32.49
CA ARG A 11 -41.28 0.74 31.27
C ARG A 11 -39.92 1.38 31.02
N ALA A 12 -39.21 1.80 32.07
CA ALA A 12 -37.84 2.31 31.95
C ALA A 12 -36.86 1.21 31.51
N GLY A 13 -37.01 -0.01 32.04
CA GLY A 13 -36.25 -1.19 31.63
C GLY A 13 -36.49 -1.55 30.15
N ALA A 14 -37.75 -1.61 29.71
CA ALA A 14 -38.13 -1.88 28.33
C ALA A 14 -37.65 -0.81 27.34
N LYS A 15 -37.65 0.48 27.74
CA LYS A 15 -37.07 1.55 26.93
C LYS A 15 -35.55 1.44 26.82
N ARG A 16 -34.88 1.03 27.91
CA ARG A 16 -33.42 0.85 27.93
C ARG A 16 -32.98 -0.35 27.09
N THR A 17 -33.69 -1.47 27.15
CA THR A 17 -33.44 -2.62 26.27
C THR A 17 -33.76 -2.30 24.81
N GLY A 18 -34.85 -1.58 24.53
CA GLY A 18 -35.15 -1.11 23.17
C GLY A 18 -34.06 -0.20 22.58
N LEU A 19 -33.52 0.72 23.39
CA LEU A 19 -32.42 1.61 22.99
C LEU A 19 -31.10 0.85 22.75
N ILE A 20 -30.79 -0.14 23.58
CA ILE A 20 -29.61 -0.99 23.39
C ILE A 20 -29.78 -1.83 22.12
N GLY A 21 -30.96 -2.42 21.91
CA GLY A 21 -31.30 -3.17 20.70
C GLY A 21 -31.17 -2.32 19.43
N SER A 22 -31.68 -1.09 19.43
CA SER A 22 -31.55 -0.19 18.27
C SER A 22 -30.10 0.22 18.00
N LYS A 23 -29.31 0.44 19.06
CA LYS A 23 -27.88 0.75 18.93
C LYS A 23 -27.10 -0.43 18.35
N LEU A 24 -27.34 -1.65 18.84
CA LEU A 24 -26.73 -2.87 18.31
C LEU A 24 -27.10 -3.09 16.84
N ALA A 25 -28.38 -2.92 16.50
CA ALA A 25 -28.84 -2.99 15.11
C ALA A 25 -28.15 -1.93 14.24
N GLY A 26 -28.03 -0.70 14.72
CA GLY A 26 -27.29 0.36 14.02
C GLY A 26 -25.82 0.02 13.79
N VAL A 27 -25.14 -0.56 14.79
CA VAL A 27 -23.75 -1.03 14.66
C VAL A 27 -23.65 -2.11 13.58
N VAL A 28 -24.55 -3.10 13.59
CA VAL A 28 -24.56 -4.17 12.59
C VAL A 28 -24.78 -3.61 11.19
N VAL A 29 -25.73 -2.69 11.02
CA VAL A 29 -26.01 -2.05 9.73
C VAL A 29 -24.80 -1.27 9.23
N VAL A 30 -24.16 -0.47 10.10
CA VAL A 30 -22.96 0.30 9.71
C VAL A 30 -21.80 -0.63 9.37
N ALA A 31 -21.59 -1.70 10.15
CA ALA A 31 -20.54 -2.68 9.91
C ALA A 31 -20.73 -3.39 8.56
N LEU A 32 -21.95 -3.88 8.29
CA LEU A 32 -22.29 -4.51 7.01
C LEU A 32 -22.16 -3.54 5.84
N ALA A 33 -22.68 -2.31 5.98
CA ALA A 33 -22.58 -1.29 4.94
C ALA A 33 -21.11 -0.95 4.64
N THR A 34 -20.27 -0.86 5.68
CA THR A 34 -18.83 -0.61 5.54
C THR A 34 -18.14 -1.79 4.86
N ALA A 35 -18.42 -3.02 5.30
CA ALA A 35 -17.85 -4.22 4.70
C ALA A 35 -18.22 -4.33 3.22
N LEU A 36 -19.50 -4.15 2.88
CA LEU A 36 -19.95 -4.13 1.49
C LEU A 36 -19.29 -3.01 0.70
N PHE A 37 -19.18 -1.80 1.26
CA PHE A 37 -18.55 -0.69 0.54
C PHE A 37 -17.06 -0.93 0.28
N VAL A 38 -16.32 -1.45 1.26
CA VAL A 38 -14.87 -1.63 1.17
C VAL A 38 -14.53 -2.83 0.28
N PHE A 39 -15.19 -3.97 0.49
CA PHE A 39 -14.82 -5.25 -0.12
C PHE A 39 -15.60 -5.60 -1.39
N ALA A 40 -16.64 -4.83 -1.76
CA ALA A 40 -17.39 -5.11 -2.99
C ALA A 40 -16.50 -5.11 -4.23
N ASP A 41 -16.63 -6.17 -5.03
CA ASP A 41 -16.03 -6.22 -6.36
C ASP A 41 -16.72 -5.19 -7.27
N ARG A 42 -15.94 -4.28 -7.85
CA ARG A 42 -16.44 -3.22 -8.74
C ARG A 42 -16.37 -3.59 -10.23
N GLY A 43 -16.06 -4.85 -10.56
CA GLY A 43 -15.99 -5.36 -11.94
C GLY A 43 -14.58 -5.40 -12.53
N ALA A 44 -13.61 -4.79 -11.86
CA ALA A 44 -12.17 -4.92 -12.16
C ALA A 44 -11.43 -5.80 -11.13
N GLY A 45 -12.16 -6.44 -10.20
CA GLY A 45 -11.63 -7.17 -9.05
C GLY A 45 -11.11 -8.58 -9.36
N VAL A 46 -11.40 -9.56 -8.50
CA VAL A 46 -10.74 -10.89 -8.44
C VAL A 46 -10.75 -11.63 -9.79
N ARG A 47 -11.76 -11.40 -10.65
CA ARG A 47 -11.82 -11.89 -12.04
C ARG A 47 -10.61 -11.47 -12.89
N GLY A 48 -10.10 -10.25 -12.66
CA GLY A 48 -8.89 -9.72 -13.27
C GLY A 48 -7.65 -9.96 -12.42
N ARG A 49 -7.67 -10.80 -11.38
CA ARG A 49 -6.45 -11.16 -10.64
C ARG A 49 -5.82 -12.45 -11.15
N GLN A 50 -6.57 -13.40 -11.71
CA GLN A 50 -6.02 -14.71 -12.11
C GLN A 50 -6.46 -15.04 -13.54
N PRO A 51 -5.67 -14.65 -14.56
CA PRO A 51 -6.09 -14.67 -15.97
C PRO A 51 -6.30 -16.08 -16.56
N TYR A 52 -5.87 -17.13 -15.87
CA TYR A 52 -6.02 -18.55 -16.26
C TYR A 52 -7.17 -19.26 -15.54
N LEU A 53 -7.83 -18.58 -14.60
CA LEU A 53 -9.17 -18.99 -14.20
C LEU A 53 -10.14 -18.58 -15.31
N ASP A 54 -10.04 -19.27 -16.46
CA ASP A 54 -11.12 -19.36 -17.44
C ASP A 54 -12.26 -20.14 -16.76
N GLY A 55 -12.99 -19.43 -15.91
CA GLY A 55 -14.03 -19.98 -15.08
C GLY A 55 -15.03 -18.90 -14.81
N ASP A 56 -16.27 -19.19 -15.15
CA ASP A 56 -17.51 -18.50 -14.79
C ASP A 56 -17.62 -18.42 -13.26
N GLY A 57 -16.74 -17.66 -12.63
CA GLY A 57 -16.73 -17.37 -11.22
C GLY A 57 -17.94 -16.50 -10.96
N GLY A 58 -19.07 -17.15 -10.67
CA GLY A 58 -20.40 -16.55 -10.51
C GLY A 58 -20.56 -15.55 -9.37
N GLN A 59 -19.46 -14.92 -8.93
CA GLN A 59 -19.47 -13.82 -7.99
C GLN A 59 -20.14 -12.62 -8.65
N VAL A 60 -21.13 -12.03 -7.99
CA VAL A 60 -21.85 -10.86 -8.48
C VAL A 60 -21.08 -9.60 -8.10
N THR A 61 -20.86 -8.71 -9.06
CA THR A 61 -20.18 -7.42 -8.88
C THR A 61 -21.17 -6.30 -8.52
N LEU A 62 -20.66 -5.20 -7.98
CA LEU A 62 -21.44 -3.99 -7.71
C LEU A 62 -22.11 -3.45 -8.99
N GLY A 63 -21.39 -3.47 -10.12
CA GLY A 63 -21.93 -3.04 -11.41
C GLY A 63 -23.08 -3.94 -11.88
N GLU A 64 -22.99 -5.25 -11.66
CA GLU A 64 -24.04 -6.21 -12.02
C GLU A 64 -25.29 -6.03 -11.15
N VAL A 65 -25.16 -5.80 -9.84
CA VAL A 65 -26.30 -5.52 -8.94
C VAL A 65 -27.08 -4.27 -9.36
N LEU A 66 -26.37 -3.21 -9.77
CA LEU A 66 -27.02 -1.97 -10.21
C LEU A 66 -27.86 -2.18 -11.47
N ASN A 67 -27.44 -3.09 -12.35
CA ASN A 67 -28.16 -3.43 -13.58
C ASN A 67 -29.22 -4.52 -13.36
N GLN A 68 -29.05 -5.37 -12.35
CA GLN A 68 -29.94 -6.49 -12.04
C GLN A 68 -30.19 -6.60 -10.53
N PRO A 69 -31.09 -5.77 -9.95
CA PRO A 69 -31.28 -5.71 -8.50
C PRO A 69 -31.64 -7.05 -7.82
N GLY A 70 -32.17 -8.01 -8.59
CA GLY A 70 -32.46 -9.36 -8.10
C GLY A 70 -31.22 -10.17 -7.67
N THR A 71 -30.02 -9.75 -8.07
CA THR A 71 -28.76 -10.40 -7.69
C THR A 71 -28.16 -9.85 -6.38
N PHE A 72 -28.81 -8.87 -5.74
CA PHE A 72 -28.33 -8.26 -4.50
C PHE A 72 -27.99 -9.28 -3.38
N PRO A 73 -28.80 -10.32 -3.11
CA PRO A 73 -28.44 -11.31 -2.09
C PRO A 73 -27.13 -12.05 -2.39
N ALA A 74 -26.91 -12.42 -3.65
CA ALA A 74 -25.68 -13.09 -4.08
C ALA A 74 -24.46 -12.16 -3.93
N PHE A 75 -24.58 -10.91 -4.36
CA PHE A 75 -23.53 -9.90 -4.17
C PHE A 75 -23.12 -9.72 -2.70
N VAL A 76 -24.09 -9.69 -1.79
CA VAL A 76 -23.80 -9.61 -0.35
C VAL A 76 -23.03 -10.84 0.11
N ASP A 77 -23.46 -12.04 -0.29
CA ASP A 77 -22.80 -13.31 0.06
C ASP A 77 -21.38 -13.38 -0.49
N ASP A 78 -21.18 -13.07 -1.77
CA ASP A 78 -19.89 -13.07 -2.44
C ASP A 78 -18.92 -12.06 -1.80
N THR A 79 -19.39 -10.84 -1.54
CA THR A 79 -18.58 -9.79 -0.93
C THR A 79 -18.15 -10.16 0.49
N LEU A 80 -19.06 -10.70 1.30
CA LEU A 80 -18.75 -11.11 2.68
C LEU A 80 -17.87 -12.35 2.73
N THR A 81 -18.07 -13.30 1.81
CA THR A 81 -17.22 -14.49 1.67
C THR A 81 -15.80 -14.10 1.28
N GLY A 82 -15.64 -13.26 0.24
CA GLY A 82 -14.32 -12.77 -0.17
C GLY A 82 -13.62 -11.96 0.92
N ALA A 83 -14.35 -11.13 1.67
CA ALA A 83 -13.80 -10.43 2.83
C ALA A 83 -13.32 -11.41 3.91
N TYR A 84 -14.13 -12.42 4.24
CA TYR A 84 -13.80 -13.45 5.21
C TYR A 84 -12.56 -14.26 4.80
N GLU A 85 -12.50 -14.71 3.54
CA GLU A 85 -11.36 -15.44 2.99
C GLU A 85 -10.07 -14.62 3.06
N GLY A 86 -10.12 -13.34 2.69
CA GLY A 86 -8.97 -12.45 2.81
C GLY A 86 -8.49 -12.25 4.25
N TYR A 87 -9.42 -12.12 5.21
CA TYR A 87 -9.05 -12.08 6.63
C TYR A 87 -8.47 -13.41 7.11
N ALA A 88 -9.07 -14.54 6.71
CA ALA A 88 -8.60 -15.87 7.08
C ALA A 88 -7.19 -16.12 6.54
N ASP A 89 -6.91 -15.73 5.30
CA ASP A 89 -5.57 -15.79 4.69
C ASP A 89 -4.56 -14.95 5.48
N TRP A 90 -4.88 -13.69 5.78
CA TRP A 90 -4.03 -12.82 6.59
C TRP A 90 -3.69 -13.44 7.96
N PHE A 91 -4.69 -14.00 8.65
CA PHE A 91 -4.46 -14.66 9.93
C PHE A 91 -3.72 -16.00 9.78
N ALA A 92 -3.90 -16.73 8.69
CA ALA A 92 -3.18 -17.98 8.47
C ALA A 92 -1.66 -17.74 8.44
N LYS A 93 -1.20 -16.64 7.85
CA LYS A 93 0.23 -16.24 7.85
C LYS A 93 0.85 -16.11 9.24
N SER A 94 0.05 -15.82 10.27
CA SER A 94 0.52 -15.76 11.65
C SER A 94 0.90 -17.13 12.21
N SER A 95 0.29 -18.21 11.71
CA SER A 95 0.49 -19.57 12.25
C SER A 95 1.82 -20.21 11.83
N GLU A 96 2.43 -19.68 10.76
CA GLU A 96 3.71 -20.14 10.21
C GLU A 96 4.90 -19.30 10.69
N ARG A 97 4.64 -18.25 11.48
CA ARG A 97 5.65 -17.28 11.94
C ARG A 97 6.50 -17.84 13.07
N THR A 98 7.81 -17.89 12.87
CA THR A 98 8.77 -18.17 13.95
C THR A 98 8.94 -16.95 14.87
N LEU A 99 9.38 -17.18 16.11
CA LEU A 99 9.64 -16.08 17.05
C LEU A 99 10.75 -15.16 16.54
N ASP A 100 11.82 -15.71 15.97
CA ASP A 100 12.96 -14.92 15.48
C ASP A 100 12.52 -14.00 14.33
N THR A 101 11.77 -14.52 13.35
CA THR A 101 11.22 -13.71 12.26
C THR A 101 10.22 -12.68 12.80
N TYR A 102 9.39 -13.03 13.79
CA TYR A 102 8.49 -12.03 14.39
C TYR A 102 9.27 -10.87 15.03
N LEU A 103 10.34 -11.17 15.77
CA LEU A 103 11.17 -10.15 16.42
C LEU A 103 11.91 -9.27 15.42
N GLU A 104 12.40 -9.83 14.31
CA GLU A 104 12.99 -9.06 13.21
C GLU A 104 12.00 -8.02 12.65
N PHE A 105 10.75 -8.43 12.42
CA PHE A 105 9.70 -7.52 11.95
C PHE A 105 9.34 -6.46 13.01
N VAL A 106 9.27 -6.83 14.29
CA VAL A 106 9.04 -5.87 15.38
C VAL A 106 10.18 -4.85 15.45
N GLU A 107 11.44 -5.28 15.29
CA GLU A 107 12.59 -4.40 15.28
C GLU A 107 12.51 -3.38 14.14
N GLY A 108 12.21 -3.83 12.91
CA GLY A 108 12.00 -2.92 11.78
C GLY A 108 10.86 -1.92 12.01
N PHE A 109 9.74 -2.36 12.58
CA PHE A 109 8.64 -1.46 12.97
C PHE A 109 9.06 -0.41 13.99
N LEU A 110 9.78 -0.83 15.03
CA LEU A 110 10.26 0.09 16.06
C LEU A 110 11.29 1.06 15.50
N GLY A 111 12.15 0.62 14.57
CA GLY A 111 13.06 1.46 13.81
C GLY A 111 12.34 2.63 13.15
N VAL A 112 11.42 2.35 12.22
CA VAL A 112 10.62 3.38 11.53
C VAL A 112 9.87 4.27 12.50
N LEU A 113 9.19 3.69 13.48
CA LEU A 113 8.41 4.48 14.44
C LEU A 113 9.29 5.42 15.26
N SER A 114 10.49 4.98 15.63
CA SER A 114 11.44 5.78 16.41
C SER A 114 12.05 6.93 15.61
N THR A 115 12.29 6.73 14.31
CA THR A 115 12.90 7.73 13.41
C THR A 115 11.85 8.69 12.83
N ASN A 116 10.70 8.16 12.42
CA ASN A 116 9.70 8.91 11.63
C ASN A 116 8.48 9.36 12.43
N ALA A 117 8.18 8.74 13.58
CA ALA A 117 6.95 9.00 14.34
C ALA A 117 7.18 9.40 15.81
N THR A 118 8.39 9.79 16.19
CA THR A 118 8.78 10.08 17.59
C THR A 118 7.86 11.11 18.25
N VAL A 119 7.62 12.24 17.59
CA VAL A 119 6.77 13.32 18.11
C VAL A 119 5.33 12.86 18.27
N LEU A 120 4.80 12.12 17.30
CA LEU A 120 3.45 11.56 17.37
C LEU A 120 3.32 10.61 18.54
N ILE A 121 4.28 9.70 18.74
CA ILE A 121 4.28 8.73 19.84
C ILE A 121 4.38 9.45 21.19
N ALA A 122 5.27 10.43 21.32
CA ALA A 122 5.42 11.21 22.55
C ALA A 122 4.12 11.92 22.94
N PHE A 123 3.47 12.59 21.99
CA PHE A 123 2.17 13.22 22.23
C PHE A 123 1.06 12.19 22.45
N ALA A 124 1.10 11.04 21.81
CA ALA A 124 0.14 9.96 22.04
C ALA A 124 0.22 9.46 23.48
N VAL A 125 1.44 9.20 23.98
CA VAL A 125 1.67 8.80 25.38
C VAL A 125 1.13 9.86 26.35
N LEU A 126 1.45 11.14 26.11
CA LEU A 126 0.92 12.26 26.90
C LEU A 126 -0.61 12.30 26.86
N GLY A 127 -1.20 12.21 25.67
CA GLY A 127 -2.64 12.23 25.47
C GLY A 127 -3.35 11.05 26.16
N VAL A 128 -2.78 9.86 26.11
CA VAL A 128 -3.28 8.68 26.84
C VAL A 128 -3.21 8.91 28.34
N ALA A 129 -2.10 9.43 28.86
CA ALA A 129 -1.96 9.70 30.28
C ALA A 129 -2.99 10.72 30.77
N LEU A 130 -3.16 11.83 30.03
CA LEU A 130 -4.17 12.84 30.30
C LEU A 130 -5.59 12.29 30.22
N GLU A 131 -5.87 11.43 29.23
CA GLU A 131 -7.20 10.85 29.06
C GLU A 131 -7.53 9.84 30.15
N ARG A 132 -6.57 8.98 30.49
CA ARG A 132 -6.78 7.85 31.40
C ARG A 132 -6.74 8.25 32.86
N TYR A 133 -5.87 9.20 33.21
CA TYR A 133 -5.61 9.58 34.60
C TYR A 133 -6.04 11.01 34.93
N GLY A 134 -6.17 11.89 33.93
CA GLY A 134 -6.58 13.28 34.12
C GLY A 134 -8.08 13.52 34.02
N ARG A 135 -8.89 12.48 33.77
CA ARG A 135 -10.34 12.57 33.61
C ARG A 135 -11.05 11.52 34.45
N ASP A 136 -12.17 11.91 35.05
CA ASP A 136 -13.07 10.97 35.73
C ASP A 136 -13.75 10.03 34.71
N GLU A 137 -14.09 10.56 33.54
CA GLU A 137 -14.69 9.82 32.44
C GLU A 137 -13.84 9.95 31.16
N PRO A 138 -13.03 8.91 30.84
CA PRO A 138 -12.27 8.84 29.60
C PRO A 138 -13.20 8.76 28.38
N ARG A 139 -12.89 9.56 27.35
CA ARG A 139 -13.54 9.54 26.04
C ARG A 139 -13.23 8.22 25.35
N TRP A 140 -14.29 7.47 25.04
CA TRP A 140 -14.15 6.13 24.48
C TRP A 140 -13.40 6.10 23.17
N LEU A 141 -13.54 7.12 22.32
CA LEU A 141 -12.82 7.19 21.04
C LEU A 141 -11.30 7.22 21.23
N VAL A 142 -10.81 8.02 22.20
CA VAL A 142 -9.37 8.15 22.46
C VAL A 142 -8.80 6.83 22.98
N MET A 143 -9.49 6.21 23.94
CA MET A 143 -9.09 4.91 24.48
C MET A 143 -9.16 3.82 23.42
N PHE A 144 -10.24 3.77 22.62
CA PHE A 144 -10.40 2.81 21.53
C PHE A 144 -9.25 2.92 20.52
N MET A 145 -8.94 4.13 20.04
CA MET A 145 -7.86 4.34 19.08
C MET A 145 -6.48 4.06 19.67
N THR A 146 -6.29 4.29 20.97
CA THR A 146 -5.09 3.85 21.69
C THR A 146 -4.94 2.34 21.63
N TYR A 147 -6.01 1.59 21.94
CA TYR A 147 -5.99 0.14 21.88
C TYR A 147 -5.78 -0.37 20.46
N CYS A 148 -6.38 0.27 19.45
CA CYS A 148 -6.11 -0.04 18.05
C CYS A 148 -4.63 0.13 17.72
N GLY A 149 -4.03 1.29 18.04
CA GLY A 149 -2.61 1.55 17.76
C GLY A 149 -1.67 0.54 18.45
N VAL A 150 -1.92 0.23 19.72
CA VAL A 150 -1.13 -0.76 20.48
C VAL A 150 -1.34 -2.17 19.92
N ALA A 151 -2.56 -2.56 19.60
CA ALA A 151 -2.84 -3.86 18.99
C ALA A 151 -2.18 -3.98 17.62
N SER A 152 -2.19 -2.90 16.83
CA SER A 152 -1.54 -2.86 15.52
C SER A 152 -0.03 -2.99 15.61
N LEU A 153 0.61 -2.40 16.63
CA LEU A 153 2.05 -2.53 16.86
C LEU A 153 2.48 -4.00 17.06
N MET A 154 1.61 -4.82 17.63
CA MET A 154 1.88 -6.25 17.87
C MET A 154 1.35 -7.15 16.75
N GLY A 155 0.16 -6.85 16.22
CA GLY A 155 -0.56 -7.70 15.28
C GLY A 155 -0.04 -7.63 13.85
N TYR A 156 0.42 -6.45 13.40
CA TYR A 156 0.91 -6.31 12.03
C TYR A 156 2.27 -6.99 11.79
N PRO A 157 3.26 -6.89 12.70
CA PRO A 157 4.50 -7.69 12.59
C PRO A 157 4.25 -9.20 12.53
N LEU A 158 3.13 -9.66 13.11
CA LEU A 158 2.74 -11.08 13.09
C LEU A 158 2.15 -11.51 11.74
N GLY A 159 1.37 -10.65 11.08
CA GLY A 159 0.67 -10.98 9.84
C GLY A 159 1.44 -10.63 8.55
N THR A 160 2.38 -9.69 8.61
CA THR A 160 3.05 -9.15 7.41
C THR A 160 4.22 -10.02 6.96
N ASP A 161 4.26 -10.44 5.71
CA ASP A 161 5.22 -11.40 5.13
C ASP A 161 6.24 -10.78 4.16
N ILE A 162 6.19 -9.46 3.99
CA ILE A 162 7.04 -8.72 3.06
C ILE A 162 8.15 -8.01 3.84
N GLN A 163 9.41 -8.38 3.60
CA GLN A 163 10.55 -7.65 4.17
C GLN A 163 10.60 -6.21 3.63
N GLY A 164 10.93 -5.24 4.49
CA GLY A 164 10.79 -3.81 4.17
C GLY A 164 9.37 -3.25 4.35
N ALA A 165 8.37 -4.09 4.69
CA ALA A 165 6.98 -3.65 4.86
C ALA A 165 6.68 -2.80 6.09
N TRP A 166 7.61 -2.74 7.02
CA TRP A 166 7.44 -2.00 8.26
C TRP A 166 7.04 -0.54 8.03
N ALA A 167 7.56 0.13 6.99
CA ALA A 167 7.29 1.55 6.74
C ALA A 167 5.80 1.84 6.47
N TRP A 168 5.20 1.21 5.46
CA TRP A 168 3.79 1.47 5.14
C TRP A 168 2.85 0.80 6.13
N VAL A 169 3.20 -0.37 6.68
CA VAL A 169 2.33 -1.07 7.61
C VAL A 169 2.30 -0.37 8.98
N ALA A 170 3.36 0.37 9.35
CA ALA A 170 3.35 1.26 10.51
C ALA A 170 2.25 2.32 10.46
N THR A 171 1.68 2.63 9.29
CA THR A 171 0.47 3.47 9.13
C THR A 171 -0.67 3.01 10.05
N HIS A 172 -0.83 1.70 10.22
CA HIS A 172 -1.86 1.14 11.09
C HIS A 172 -1.59 1.34 12.58
N VAL A 173 -0.37 1.75 12.97
CA VAL A 173 -0.03 2.18 14.33
C VAL A 173 -0.21 3.69 14.45
N VAL A 174 0.38 4.47 13.54
CA VAL A 174 0.41 5.93 13.66
C VAL A 174 -0.96 6.57 13.44
N VAL A 175 -1.80 6.05 12.54
CA VAL A 175 -3.12 6.63 12.27
C VAL A 175 -4.04 6.54 13.49
N PRO A 176 -4.19 5.37 14.17
CA PRO A 176 -4.91 5.34 15.43
C PRO A 176 -4.26 6.19 16.52
N LEU A 177 -2.93 6.16 16.67
CA LEU A 177 -2.22 6.94 17.70
C LEU A 177 -2.26 8.45 17.46
N ALA A 178 -2.57 8.92 16.25
CA ALA A 178 -2.78 10.33 15.97
C ALA A 178 -3.94 10.93 16.81
N VAL A 179 -4.93 10.11 17.18
CA VAL A 179 -6.07 10.56 18.00
C VAL A 179 -5.66 10.91 19.43
N PRO A 180 -5.02 10.03 20.23
CA PRO A 180 -4.45 10.44 21.50
C PRO A 180 -3.34 11.50 21.34
N ALA A 181 -2.54 11.47 20.27
CA ALA A 181 -1.54 12.52 20.04
C ALA A 181 -2.16 13.91 19.94
N ALA A 182 -3.27 14.04 19.21
CA ALA A 182 -4.02 15.29 19.12
C ALA A 182 -4.52 15.76 20.50
N VAL A 183 -4.86 14.85 21.42
CA VAL A 183 -5.21 15.21 22.81
C VAL A 183 -4.02 15.82 23.53
N GLY A 184 -2.83 15.22 23.41
CA GLY A 184 -1.59 15.74 24.00
C GLY A 184 -1.21 17.12 23.48
N VAL A 185 -1.24 17.31 22.14
CA VAL A 185 -0.99 18.61 21.50
C VAL A 185 -2.01 19.65 21.95
N ALA A 186 -3.30 19.30 21.96
CA ALA A 186 -4.35 20.23 22.35
C ALA A 186 -4.26 20.62 23.83
N TRP A 187 -3.78 19.74 24.71
CA TRP A 187 -3.50 20.09 26.09
C TRP A 187 -2.36 21.12 26.18
N LEU A 188 -1.24 20.85 25.53
CA LEU A 188 -0.08 21.74 25.55
C LEU A 188 -0.42 23.14 25.02
N TYR A 189 -1.21 23.22 23.95
CA TYR A 189 -1.73 24.48 23.42
C TYR A 189 -2.61 25.22 24.43
N ARG A 190 -3.49 24.52 25.14
CA ARG A 190 -4.34 25.14 26.16
C ARG A 190 -3.54 25.66 27.34
N GLU A 191 -2.51 24.95 27.80
CA GLU A 191 -1.62 25.42 28.85
C GLU A 191 -0.83 26.67 28.41
N ALA A 192 -0.36 26.71 27.16
CA ALA A 192 0.26 27.90 26.59
C ALA A 192 -0.66 29.12 26.63
N MET A 193 -1.93 28.93 26.24
CA MET A 193 -2.93 29.99 26.24
C MET A 193 -3.32 30.41 27.66
N ALA A 194 -3.43 29.48 28.60
CA ALA A 194 -3.72 29.77 30.01
C ALA A 194 -2.59 30.60 30.63
N ALA A 195 -1.34 30.14 30.49
CA ALA A 195 -0.16 30.88 30.97
C ALA A 195 -0.11 32.31 30.40
N ARG A 196 -0.44 32.47 29.11
CA ARG A 196 -0.48 33.79 28.46
C ARG A 196 -1.55 34.70 29.06
N VAL A 197 -2.73 34.18 29.38
CA VAL A 197 -3.83 34.92 30.01
C VAL A 197 -3.48 35.31 31.44
N ASP A 198 -2.78 34.44 32.17
CA ASP A 198 -2.36 34.67 33.56
C ASP A 198 -1.13 35.61 33.67
N GLY A 199 -0.54 36.00 32.53
CA GLY A 199 0.63 36.88 32.48
C GLY A 199 1.96 36.17 32.76
N ASP A 200 1.99 34.84 32.75
CA ASP A 200 3.22 34.05 32.81
C ASP A 200 3.78 33.88 31.39
N ASP A 201 4.43 34.94 30.91
CA ASP A 201 5.01 34.99 29.57
C ASP A 201 6.13 33.95 29.40
N LEU A 202 6.83 33.57 30.47
CA LEU A 202 7.88 32.56 30.43
C LEU A 202 7.29 31.17 30.17
N ALA A 203 6.28 30.76 30.93
CA ALA A 203 5.63 29.47 30.72
C ALA A 203 4.96 29.39 29.35
N ALA A 204 4.26 30.46 28.93
CA ALA A 204 3.66 30.53 27.60
C ALA A 204 4.71 30.38 26.48
N ALA A 205 5.86 31.05 26.62
CA ALA A 205 6.97 30.93 25.68
C ALA A 205 7.55 29.52 25.64
N VAL A 206 7.75 28.86 26.79
CA VAL A 206 8.25 27.48 26.86
C VAL A 206 7.32 26.53 26.12
N PHE A 207 6.00 26.58 26.37
CA PHE A 207 5.05 25.72 25.68
C PHE A 207 5.00 25.98 24.16
N ALA A 208 5.06 27.24 23.75
CA ALA A 208 5.12 27.62 22.34
C ALA A 208 6.41 27.08 21.67
N VAL A 209 7.55 27.18 22.34
CA VAL A 209 8.83 26.64 21.86
C VAL A 209 8.76 25.12 21.73
N VAL A 210 8.17 24.40 22.69
CA VAL A 210 8.01 22.94 22.59
C VAL A 210 7.16 22.56 21.37
N LEU A 211 6.04 23.24 21.13
CA LEU A 211 5.21 23.01 19.93
C LEU A 211 5.97 23.34 18.64
N LEU A 212 6.74 24.42 18.64
CA LEU A 212 7.56 24.81 17.49
C LEU A 212 8.64 23.76 17.19
N LEU A 213 9.35 23.27 18.22
CA LEU A 213 10.36 22.23 18.08
C LEU A 213 9.76 20.91 17.59
N ALA A 214 8.58 20.54 18.08
CA ALA A 214 7.86 19.37 17.60
C ALA A 214 7.47 19.50 16.12
N ALA A 215 6.92 20.64 15.72
CA ALA A 215 6.57 20.90 14.33
C ALA A 215 7.82 20.93 13.42
N LEU A 216 8.91 21.53 13.90
CA LEU A 216 10.18 21.55 13.19
C LEU A 216 10.76 20.15 13.01
N GLN A 217 10.76 19.31 14.04
CA GLN A 217 11.24 17.93 13.94
C GLN A 217 10.45 17.15 12.89
N VAL A 218 9.11 17.22 12.93
CA VAL A 218 8.25 16.55 11.93
C VAL A 218 8.54 17.07 10.52
N GLY A 219 8.71 18.39 10.37
CA GLY A 219 9.02 19.01 9.09
C GLY A 219 10.41 18.63 8.55
N VAL A 220 11.43 18.55 9.42
CA VAL A 220 12.79 18.14 9.04
C VAL A 220 12.82 16.69 8.61
N THR A 221 12.23 15.77 9.39
CA THR A 221 12.14 14.36 9.04
C THR A 221 11.42 14.17 7.70
N ALA A 222 10.27 14.82 7.50
CA ALA A 222 9.57 14.76 6.22
C ALA A 222 10.39 15.35 5.06
N ALA A 223 11.10 16.46 5.28
CA ALA A 223 11.95 17.07 4.25
C ALA A 223 13.11 16.15 3.86
N ASP A 224 13.75 15.51 4.85
CA ASP A 224 14.91 14.66 4.63
C ASP A 224 14.51 13.35 3.92
N ASP A 225 13.54 12.62 4.47
CA ASP A 225 13.19 11.29 3.98
C ASP A 225 12.36 11.31 2.68
N VAL A 226 11.60 12.38 2.41
CA VAL A 226 10.69 12.42 1.25
C VAL A 226 11.25 13.22 0.08
N TYR A 227 12.05 14.26 0.35
CA TYR A 227 12.51 15.17 -0.71
C TYR A 227 14.01 15.16 -0.92
N ARG A 228 14.80 14.98 0.15
CA ARG A 228 16.25 15.05 0.04
C ARG A 228 16.86 13.69 -0.33
N ASN A 229 16.41 12.63 0.33
CA ASN A 229 16.96 11.29 0.19
C ASN A 229 15.85 10.24 -0.08
N PRO A 230 14.98 10.44 -1.09
CA PRO A 230 13.78 9.62 -1.27
C PRO A 230 14.06 8.15 -1.64
N THR A 231 15.26 7.83 -2.09
CA THR A 231 15.65 6.50 -2.56
C THR A 231 16.95 5.98 -1.92
N ALA A 232 17.46 6.68 -0.89
CA ALA A 232 18.71 6.29 -0.24
C ALA A 232 18.57 4.98 0.55
N ASP A 233 19.65 4.19 0.56
CA ASP A 233 19.69 2.88 1.25
C ASP A 233 19.42 2.97 2.76
N ASP A 234 19.73 4.11 3.39
CA ASP A 234 19.52 4.36 4.81
C ASP A 234 18.16 5.01 5.13
N ASN A 235 17.33 5.26 4.12
CA ASN A 235 15.97 5.76 4.32
C ASN A 235 15.02 4.59 4.65
N GLU A 236 14.66 4.50 5.93
CA GLU A 236 13.78 3.47 6.49
C GLU A 236 12.35 3.45 5.89
N LEU A 237 11.95 4.49 5.15
CA LEU A 237 10.68 4.53 4.41
C LEU A 237 10.74 3.81 3.06
N VAL A 238 11.95 3.54 2.56
CA VAL A 238 12.15 2.99 1.23
C VAL A 238 11.94 1.48 1.26
N GLN A 239 11.13 1.01 0.32
CA GLN A 239 10.82 -0.40 0.14
C GLN A 239 11.65 -0.99 -0.99
N TYR A 240 12.02 -2.27 -0.89
CA TYR A 240 12.94 -2.93 -1.84
C TYR A 240 12.52 -2.87 -3.33
N ALA A 241 11.24 -2.66 -3.64
CA ALA A 241 10.69 -2.58 -4.99
C ALA A 241 10.33 -1.15 -5.40
N GLN A 242 10.75 -0.14 -4.64
CA GLN A 242 10.72 1.25 -5.09
C GLN A 242 11.86 1.51 -6.08
N PRO A 243 11.61 2.27 -7.16
CA PRO A 243 12.65 2.63 -8.11
C PRO A 243 13.71 3.47 -7.42
N HIS A 244 14.99 3.16 -7.68
CA HIS A 244 16.10 3.92 -7.13
C HIS A 244 16.40 5.18 -7.96
N GLU A 245 16.16 5.11 -9.26
CA GLU A 245 16.39 6.19 -10.22
C GLU A 245 15.10 6.79 -10.77
N ASP A 246 15.25 7.95 -11.41
CA ASP A 246 14.17 8.66 -12.08
C ASP A 246 13.74 7.92 -13.34
N LEU A 247 12.56 7.31 -13.31
CA LEU A 247 11.99 6.57 -14.44
C LEU A 247 11.09 7.45 -15.32
N ASP A 248 10.89 8.73 -14.98
CA ASP A 248 10.00 9.63 -15.72
C ASP A 248 10.34 9.70 -17.21
N PRO A 249 11.61 9.76 -17.66
CA PRO A 249 11.94 9.78 -19.09
C PRO A 249 11.40 8.56 -19.85
N VAL A 250 11.49 7.37 -19.25
CA VAL A 250 10.98 6.13 -19.84
C VAL A 250 9.45 6.13 -19.86
N VAL A 251 8.82 6.59 -18.77
CA VAL A 251 7.35 6.66 -18.65
C VAL A 251 6.77 7.64 -19.65
N GLU A 252 7.37 8.82 -19.81
CA GLU A 252 6.94 9.84 -20.78
C GLU A 252 7.06 9.33 -22.22
N THR A 253 8.11 8.55 -22.52
CA THR A 253 8.29 7.91 -23.81
C THR A 253 7.17 6.89 -24.08
N LEU A 254 6.86 6.04 -23.09
CA LEU A 254 5.78 5.06 -23.18
C LEU A 254 4.40 5.74 -23.38
N ASP A 255 4.12 6.80 -22.63
CA ASP A 255 2.87 7.56 -22.73
C ASP A 255 2.71 8.21 -24.13
N ARG A 256 3.79 8.82 -24.63
CA ARG A 256 3.83 9.39 -25.99
C ARG A 256 3.60 8.33 -27.06
N ALA A 257 4.23 7.17 -26.91
CA ALA A 257 4.09 6.05 -27.83
C ALA A 257 2.68 5.47 -27.82
N ALA A 258 2.08 5.28 -26.64
CA ALA A 258 0.71 4.80 -26.47
C ALA A 258 -0.30 5.77 -27.11
N ALA A 259 -0.17 7.06 -26.85
CA ALA A 259 -1.02 8.10 -27.46
C ALA A 259 -0.83 8.22 -28.98
N GLY A 260 0.39 7.96 -29.47
CA GLY A 260 0.76 8.00 -30.89
C GLY A 260 0.35 6.76 -31.69
N GLY A 261 -0.19 5.72 -31.04
CA GLY A 261 -0.51 4.45 -31.70
C GLY A 261 0.74 3.70 -32.19
N ALA A 262 1.85 3.82 -31.48
CA ALA A 262 3.09 3.11 -31.77
C ALA A 262 2.90 1.58 -31.64
N PRO A 263 3.83 0.79 -32.21
CA PRO A 263 3.96 -0.62 -31.85
C PRO A 263 4.15 -0.82 -30.33
N PRO A 264 3.84 -2.00 -29.79
CA PRO A 264 4.07 -2.32 -28.39
C PRO A 264 5.54 -2.14 -27.98
N ALA A 265 5.77 -1.67 -26.75
CA ALA A 265 7.09 -1.80 -26.13
C ALA A 265 7.41 -3.30 -25.90
N VAL A 266 8.69 -3.65 -25.75
CA VAL A 266 9.10 -5.06 -25.67
C VAL A 266 9.88 -5.33 -24.39
N LEU A 267 9.43 -6.29 -23.58
CA LEU A 267 10.26 -6.97 -22.59
C LEU A 267 11.03 -8.10 -23.28
N TYR A 268 12.34 -8.15 -23.13
CA TYR A 268 13.20 -9.14 -23.78
C TYR A 268 14.03 -9.94 -22.78
N TYR A 269 14.09 -11.25 -23.01
CA TYR A 269 15.12 -12.13 -22.45
C TYR A 269 15.27 -13.35 -23.36
N GLY A 270 16.33 -13.35 -24.17
CA GLY A 270 16.54 -14.37 -25.20
C GLY A 270 17.16 -15.71 -24.77
N PRO A 271 17.88 -15.82 -23.64
CA PRO A 271 18.41 -17.11 -23.19
C PRO A 271 17.30 -18.15 -23.03
N SER A 272 17.59 -19.40 -23.42
CA SER A 272 16.65 -20.53 -23.34
C SER A 272 17.36 -21.81 -22.92
N GLY A 273 16.60 -22.87 -22.60
CA GLY A 273 17.17 -24.14 -22.13
C GLY A 273 17.96 -23.97 -20.83
N ASP A 274 19.18 -24.53 -20.80
CA ASP A 274 20.08 -24.46 -19.63
C ASP A 274 20.66 -23.05 -19.40
N ALA A 275 20.60 -22.18 -20.41
CA ALA A 275 21.05 -20.79 -20.29
C ALA A 275 19.96 -19.84 -19.75
N TYR A 276 18.71 -20.31 -19.62
CA TYR A 276 17.64 -19.50 -19.06
C TYR A 276 17.79 -19.39 -17.54
N ASP A 277 18.03 -18.18 -17.02
CA ASP A 277 17.98 -17.92 -15.59
C ASP A 277 16.62 -17.33 -15.19
N THR A 278 15.89 -18.05 -14.33
CA THR A 278 14.58 -17.59 -13.84
C THR A 278 14.69 -16.42 -12.85
N ASN A 279 15.84 -16.26 -12.20
CA ASN A 279 16.10 -15.19 -11.25
C ASN A 279 16.46 -13.86 -11.94
N GLU A 280 16.72 -13.87 -13.25
CA GLU A 280 17.05 -12.68 -14.02
C GLU A 280 16.03 -12.39 -15.11
N ALA A 281 15.51 -13.41 -15.78
CA ALA A 281 14.61 -13.27 -16.92
C ALA A 281 13.47 -12.29 -16.68
N LEU A 282 13.30 -11.30 -17.57
CA LEU A 282 12.16 -10.39 -17.54
C LEU A 282 10.87 -11.03 -18.06
N VAL A 283 11.01 -12.08 -18.88
CA VAL A 283 9.90 -12.78 -19.54
C VAL A 283 9.89 -14.25 -19.16
N SER A 284 8.71 -14.77 -18.81
CA SER A 284 8.50 -16.16 -18.42
C SER A 284 8.84 -17.11 -19.56
N LYS A 285 9.21 -18.37 -19.29
CA LYS A 285 9.36 -19.41 -20.33
C LYS A 285 8.10 -19.51 -21.21
N ARG A 286 8.22 -19.97 -22.46
CA ARG A 286 7.10 -20.04 -23.44
C ARG A 286 5.83 -20.75 -22.95
N SER A 287 5.95 -21.69 -22.00
CA SER A 287 4.83 -22.40 -21.38
C SER A 287 4.44 -21.86 -19.99
N GLY A 288 5.12 -20.82 -19.51
CA GLY A 288 4.84 -20.17 -18.24
C GLY A 288 3.60 -19.29 -18.39
N THR A 289 2.68 -19.41 -17.43
CA THR A 289 1.53 -18.53 -17.29
C THR A 289 1.68 -17.79 -15.96
N ALA A 290 1.39 -16.49 -15.95
CA ALA A 290 1.40 -15.74 -14.71
C ALA A 290 0.25 -16.18 -13.81
N PHE A 291 0.55 -16.43 -12.53
CA PHE A 291 -0.46 -16.75 -11.51
C PHE A 291 -1.31 -15.51 -11.14
N TRP A 292 -0.82 -14.31 -11.39
CA TRP A 292 -1.59 -13.08 -11.20
C TRP A 292 -1.74 -12.34 -12.54
N ASP A 293 -2.73 -11.47 -12.72
CA ASP A 293 -2.86 -10.58 -13.91
C ASP A 293 -1.84 -9.44 -13.80
N VAL A 294 -0.56 -9.81 -13.83
CA VAL A 294 0.58 -8.91 -13.79
C VAL A 294 0.91 -8.53 -15.21
N ARG A 295 0.25 -7.49 -15.73
CA ARG A 295 0.41 -7.10 -17.13
C ARG A 295 1.82 -6.54 -17.39
N PRO A 296 2.51 -6.96 -18.48
CA PRO A 296 2.07 -8.02 -19.39
C PRO A 296 2.22 -9.42 -18.77
N ASN A 297 1.22 -10.29 -18.96
CA ASN A 297 1.13 -11.60 -18.29
C ASN A 297 2.25 -12.58 -18.64
N CYS A 298 3.02 -12.27 -19.68
CA CYS A 298 4.22 -12.99 -20.07
C CYS A 298 5.47 -12.57 -19.29
N SER A 299 5.40 -11.52 -18.47
CA SER A 299 6.52 -11.04 -17.65
C SER A 299 6.78 -11.96 -16.45
N VAL A 300 8.01 -11.93 -15.94
CA VAL A 300 8.34 -12.41 -14.60
C VAL A 300 8.20 -11.22 -13.66
N TRP A 301 7.09 -11.13 -12.95
CA TRP A 301 6.76 -10.00 -12.07
C TRP A 301 7.90 -9.62 -11.12
N SER A 302 8.49 -10.62 -10.45
CA SER A 302 9.59 -10.40 -9.50
C SER A 302 10.87 -9.85 -10.12
N ASN A 303 11.00 -9.83 -11.44
CA ASN A 303 12.18 -9.29 -12.13
C ASN A 303 11.85 -8.03 -12.94
N SER A 304 10.58 -7.83 -13.30
CA SER A 304 10.12 -6.68 -14.10
C SER A 304 9.55 -5.53 -13.27
N GLN A 305 9.21 -5.75 -11.99
CA GLN A 305 8.86 -4.66 -11.08
C GLN A 305 9.99 -3.62 -10.95
N PRO A 306 9.67 -2.31 -10.93
CA PRO A 306 8.35 -1.71 -10.79
C PRO A 306 7.66 -1.42 -12.13
N MET A 307 8.26 -1.80 -13.26
CA MET A 307 7.83 -1.35 -14.59
C MET A 307 6.39 -1.72 -14.92
N ASN A 308 5.87 -2.84 -14.42
CA ASN A 308 4.48 -3.21 -14.62
C ASN A 308 3.48 -2.13 -14.15
N TRP A 309 3.80 -1.41 -13.06
CA TRP A 309 2.96 -0.29 -12.62
C TRP A 309 3.07 0.89 -13.58
N TYR A 310 4.28 1.18 -14.05
CA TYR A 310 4.54 2.25 -15.01
C TYR A 310 3.91 1.99 -16.39
N PHE A 311 3.88 0.73 -16.85
CA PHE A 311 3.15 0.34 -18.06
C PHE A 311 1.66 0.65 -17.92
N ALA A 312 1.07 0.35 -16.76
CA ALA A 312 -0.34 0.64 -16.50
C ALA A 312 -0.62 2.14 -16.37
N VAL A 313 0.28 2.91 -15.75
CA VAL A 313 0.16 4.38 -15.65
C VAL A 313 0.22 5.05 -17.01
N ALA A 314 1.11 4.59 -17.89
CA ALA A 314 1.27 5.09 -19.26
C ALA A 314 0.25 4.51 -20.27
N ASP A 315 -0.68 3.66 -19.82
CA ASP A 315 -1.59 2.86 -20.68
C ASP A 315 -0.85 2.17 -21.85
N ALA A 316 0.39 1.75 -21.60
CA ALA A 316 1.29 1.24 -22.62
C ALA A 316 0.98 -0.23 -22.93
N THR A 317 0.92 -0.57 -24.22
CA THR A 317 0.91 -1.97 -24.65
C THR A 317 2.34 -2.50 -24.65
N VAL A 318 2.57 -3.63 -23.97
CA VAL A 318 3.88 -4.24 -23.82
C VAL A 318 3.81 -5.72 -24.19
N ASP A 319 4.66 -6.13 -25.12
CA ASP A 319 4.83 -7.52 -25.54
C ASP A 319 6.11 -8.13 -24.96
N CYS A 320 6.21 -9.47 -25.01
CA CYS A 320 7.37 -10.20 -24.53
C CYS A 320 8.05 -10.99 -25.66
N GLU A 321 9.35 -10.76 -25.85
CA GLU A 321 10.16 -11.44 -26.85
C GLU A 321 11.28 -12.27 -26.19
N ARG A 322 11.58 -13.43 -26.78
CA ARG A 322 12.58 -14.42 -26.32
C ARG A 322 13.51 -14.89 -27.45
N SER A 323 13.33 -14.38 -28.65
CA SER A 323 14.06 -14.77 -29.84
C SER A 323 14.84 -13.57 -30.34
N ALA A 324 16.17 -13.65 -30.29
CA ALA A 324 17.05 -12.62 -30.83
C ALA A 324 16.78 -12.32 -32.31
N THR A 325 16.34 -13.34 -33.07
CA THR A 325 16.00 -13.19 -34.49
C THR A 325 14.70 -12.41 -34.67
N ASP A 326 13.70 -12.69 -33.84
CA ASP A 326 12.40 -12.01 -33.93
C ASP A 326 12.51 -10.57 -33.39
N LEU A 327 13.28 -10.34 -32.32
CA LEU A 327 13.61 -9.00 -31.84
C LEU A 327 14.33 -8.17 -32.92
N ARG A 328 15.35 -8.75 -33.57
CA ARG A 328 16.04 -8.08 -34.69
C ARG A 328 15.06 -7.71 -35.80
N SER A 329 14.18 -8.65 -36.15
CA SER A 329 13.18 -8.43 -37.20
C SER A 329 12.19 -7.32 -36.81
N ALA A 330 11.78 -7.23 -35.54
CA ALA A 330 10.93 -6.15 -35.05
C ALA A 330 11.63 -4.79 -35.19
N VAL A 331 12.87 -4.68 -34.70
CA VAL A 331 13.70 -3.46 -34.82
C VAL A 331 13.84 -2.99 -36.27
N GLU A 332 14.05 -3.90 -37.22
CA GLU A 332 14.27 -3.55 -38.62
C GLU A 332 13.00 -3.17 -39.40
N ASN A 333 11.84 -3.73 -39.03
CA ASN A 333 10.61 -3.64 -39.84
C ASN A 333 9.50 -2.80 -39.20
N ASP A 334 9.35 -2.85 -37.87
CA ASP A 334 8.32 -2.15 -37.10
C ASP A 334 8.86 -1.86 -35.69
N PRO A 335 9.77 -0.87 -35.56
CA PRO A 335 10.60 -0.70 -34.38
C PRO A 335 9.77 -0.40 -33.13
N PRO A 336 9.90 -1.20 -32.05
CA PRO A 336 9.31 -0.89 -30.76
C PRO A 336 9.77 0.48 -30.24
N PRO A 337 8.89 1.27 -29.58
CA PRO A 337 9.29 2.56 -29.02
C PRO A 337 10.32 2.39 -27.90
N VAL A 338 10.19 1.32 -27.10
CA VAL A 338 11.08 0.99 -25.99
C VAL A 338 11.32 -0.52 -25.94
N ILE A 339 12.57 -0.93 -25.71
CA ILE A 339 12.96 -2.33 -25.45
C ILE A 339 13.61 -2.40 -24.07
N PHE A 340 13.11 -3.31 -23.24
CA PHE A 340 13.63 -3.60 -21.91
C PHE A 340 14.39 -4.92 -21.93
N ALA A 341 15.64 -4.92 -21.48
CA ALA A 341 16.48 -6.10 -21.39
C ALA A 341 17.22 -6.14 -20.05
N VAL A 342 17.89 -7.25 -19.75
CA VAL A 342 18.82 -7.32 -18.61
C VAL A 342 20.25 -7.00 -19.06
N PRO A 343 21.12 -6.53 -18.16
CA PRO A 343 22.54 -6.38 -18.45
C PRO A 343 23.18 -7.71 -18.87
N ASP A 344 24.19 -7.62 -19.73
CA ASP A 344 25.03 -8.75 -20.17
C ASP A 344 24.28 -9.93 -20.81
N ASP A 345 23.01 -9.79 -21.21
CA ASP A 345 22.33 -10.80 -22.01
C ASP A 345 22.97 -10.87 -23.42
N PRO A 346 23.76 -11.93 -23.72
CA PRO A 346 24.54 -11.99 -24.96
C PRO A 346 23.67 -12.23 -26.19
N THR A 347 22.36 -12.44 -25.99
CA THR A 347 21.40 -12.67 -27.07
C THR A 347 20.80 -11.37 -27.59
N VAL A 348 20.94 -10.25 -26.87
CA VAL A 348 20.47 -8.94 -27.34
C VAL A 348 21.23 -8.58 -28.62
N PRO A 349 20.55 -8.27 -29.74
CA PRO A 349 21.21 -7.90 -30.99
C PRO A 349 21.69 -6.44 -30.93
N GLU A 350 22.62 -6.12 -30.02
CA GLU A 350 23.08 -4.74 -29.73
C GLU A 350 23.49 -3.98 -31.00
N GLY A 351 24.28 -4.60 -31.89
CA GLY A 351 24.71 -3.94 -33.13
C GLY A 351 23.59 -3.57 -34.11
N THR A 352 22.41 -4.18 -34.00
CA THR A 352 21.21 -3.75 -34.76
C THR A 352 20.48 -2.63 -34.02
N ILE A 353 20.36 -2.74 -32.69
CA ILE A 353 19.62 -1.80 -31.84
C ILE A 353 20.33 -0.44 -31.76
N GLU A 354 21.64 -0.42 -31.56
CA GLU A 354 22.44 0.81 -31.41
C GLU A 354 22.44 1.73 -32.64
N ALA A 355 21.89 1.28 -33.77
CA ALA A 355 21.76 2.09 -34.97
C ALA A 355 20.62 3.12 -34.90
N SER A 356 19.63 2.93 -34.02
CA SER A 356 18.41 3.76 -33.94
C SER A 356 17.82 3.87 -32.54
N TYR A 357 18.52 3.39 -31.51
CA TYR A 357 18.09 3.44 -30.12
C TYR A 357 19.19 4.01 -29.23
N GLU A 358 18.76 4.81 -28.26
CA GLU A 358 19.60 5.26 -27.15
C GLU A 358 19.52 4.24 -26.01
N LYS A 359 20.69 3.81 -25.50
CA LYS A 359 20.82 2.83 -24.42
C LYS A 359 21.03 3.54 -23.08
N GLU A 360 20.17 3.24 -22.12
CA GLU A 360 20.29 3.66 -20.74
C GLU A 360 20.19 2.45 -19.81
N VAL A 361 20.81 2.55 -18.64
CA VAL A 361 20.77 1.50 -17.61
C VAL A 361 20.15 2.12 -16.38
N TYR A 362 19.07 1.49 -15.91
CA TYR A 362 18.30 1.95 -14.76
C TYR A 362 18.42 1.00 -13.59
N TYR A 363 18.61 1.53 -12.38
CA TYR A 363 18.40 0.77 -11.15
C TYR A 363 16.92 0.80 -10.77
N THR A 364 16.23 -0.30 -11.07
CA THR A 364 14.78 -0.42 -10.87
C THR A 364 14.38 -0.69 -9.43
N ARG A 365 15.34 -0.98 -8.57
CA ARG A 365 15.14 -1.30 -7.15
C ARG A 365 16.19 -0.62 -6.31
N THR A 366 15.86 -0.39 -5.05
CA THR A 366 16.81 0.08 -4.02
C THR A 366 18.07 -0.79 -3.97
N ILE A 367 17.95 -2.10 -4.25
CA ILE A 367 19.11 -2.99 -4.30
C ILE A 367 19.09 -3.86 -5.57
N GLY A 368 20.17 -3.75 -6.35
CA GLY A 368 20.72 -4.87 -7.13
C GLY A 368 19.95 -5.33 -8.36
N ARG A 369 19.05 -4.51 -8.93
CA ARG A 369 18.42 -4.84 -10.22
C ARG A 369 18.59 -3.73 -11.24
N GLU A 370 19.55 -3.95 -12.12
CA GLU A 370 19.71 -3.16 -13.33
C GLU A 370 18.72 -3.61 -14.41
N LEU A 371 18.20 -2.64 -15.14
CA LEU A 371 17.35 -2.82 -16.31
C LEU A 371 17.96 -1.99 -17.44
N VAL A 372 18.27 -2.64 -18.56
CA VAL A 372 18.73 -1.94 -19.75
C VAL A 372 17.50 -1.51 -20.53
N VAL A 373 17.40 -0.21 -20.80
CA VAL A 373 16.31 0.40 -21.56
C VAL A 373 16.90 0.95 -22.85
N TYR A 374 16.37 0.48 -23.97
CA TYR A 374 16.65 1.02 -25.29
C TYR A 374 15.44 1.84 -25.74
N THR A 375 15.63 3.14 -25.94
CA THR A 375 14.57 4.04 -26.42
C THR A 375 14.84 4.42 -27.86
N HIS A 376 13.85 4.22 -28.75
CA HIS A 376 14.03 4.54 -30.16
C HIS A 376 14.08 6.07 -30.36
N GLU A 377 15.02 6.56 -31.15
CA GLU A 377 15.31 8.00 -31.35
C GLU A 377 14.13 8.83 -31.84
N SER A 378 13.11 8.20 -32.44
CA SER A 378 11.89 8.90 -32.87
C SER A 378 10.95 9.28 -31.73
N TRP A 379 11.21 8.78 -30.51
CA TRP A 379 10.36 8.96 -29.33
C TRP A 379 11.06 9.70 -28.20
N THR A 380 12.34 10.06 -28.35
CA THR A 380 13.10 10.86 -27.39
C THR A 380 12.82 12.36 -27.50
#